data_AF-A0A2R6F0Z9-F1
#
_entry.id   AF-A0A2R6F0Z9-F1
#
_cell.length_a   1.000
_cell.length_b   1.000
_cell.length_c   1.000
_cell.angle_alpha   90.00
_cell.angle_beta   90.00
_cell.angle_gamma   90.00
#
_symmetry.space_group_name_H-M   'P 1'
#
loop_
_entity.id
_entity.type
_entity.pdbx_description
1 polymer ?
#
loop_
_entity_poly.entity_id
_entity_poly.type
_entity_poly.pdbx_seq_one_letter_code
_entity_poly.pdbx_strand_id
1 'polypeptide(L)' 'MMVPVRCFTCGSVVGQHWEEFKDRAVEGEEEAGAVLDDLGVSRHCCRRMLVSHTDLVDVVAPYQ' A
#
# COMPACT_ATOMS: atom_id res chain seq x y z
N MET A 1 6.86 6.10 6.88
CA MET A 1 6.68 5.27 8.10
C MET A 1 5.76 4.13 7.72
N MET A 2 5.79 3.00 8.44
CA MET A 2 5.07 1.76 8.09
C MET A 2 3.64 1.97 7.55
N VAL A 3 3.23 1.09 6.63
CA VAL A 3 1.88 1.07 6.04
C VAL A 3 0.80 0.93 7.13
N PRO A 4 -0.31 1.68 7.04
CA PRO A 4 -1.41 1.53 7.99
C PRO A 4 -2.05 0.14 7.89
N VAL A 5 -2.31 -0.49 9.04
CA VAL A 5 -2.96 -1.82 9.09
C VAL A 5 -4.38 -1.78 8.48
N ARG A 6 -5.13 -0.70 8.71
CA ARG A 6 -6.51 -0.51 8.24
C ARG A 6 -6.71 0.82 7.53
N CYS A 7 -7.67 0.87 6.61
CA CYS A 7 -8.11 2.08 5.93
C CYS A 7 -8.72 3.09 6.92
N PHE A 8 -8.29 4.35 6.88
CA PHE A 8 -8.81 5.41 7.76
C PHE A 8 -10.30 5.72 7.56
N THR A 9 -10.88 5.38 6.41
CA THR A 9 -12.28 5.71 6.10
C THR A 9 -13.23 4.57 6.42
N CYS A 10 -12.95 3.36 5.94
CA CYS A 10 -13.89 2.23 6.07
C CYS A 10 -13.42 1.13 7.02
N GLY A 11 -12.20 1.21 7.55
CA GLY A 11 -11.68 0.24 8.52
C GLY A 11 -11.30 -1.13 7.95
N SER A 12 -11.46 -1.37 6.64
CA SER A 12 -10.96 -2.58 5.99
C SER A 12 -9.45 -2.75 6.21
N VAL A 13 -9.00 -3.99 6.38
CA VAL A 13 -7.57 -4.31 6.51
C VAL A 13 -6.90 -4.09 5.16
N VAL A 14 -5.85 -3.27 5.14
CA VAL A 14 -5.09 -2.92 3.92
C VAL A 14 -3.62 -3.29 4.03
N GLY A 15 -3.06 -3.35 5.24
CA GLY A 15 -1.63 -3.61 5.44
C GLY A 15 -1.16 -4.96 4.90
N GLN A 16 -2.03 -5.98 4.89
CA GLN A 16 -1.73 -7.32 4.35
C GLN A 16 -1.42 -7.32 2.84
N HIS A 17 -1.82 -6.28 2.11
CA HIS A 17 -1.63 -6.19 0.67
C HIS A 17 -0.40 -5.35 0.27
N TRP A 18 0.32 -4.76 1.23
CA TRP A 18 1.37 -3.79 0.95
C TRP A 18 2.59 -4.39 0.26
N GLU A 19 3.11 -5.51 0.77
CA GLU A 19 4.30 -6.17 0.21
C GLU A 19 4.06 -6.55 -1.26
N GLU A 20 2.96 -7.25 -1.55
CA GLU A 20 2.61 -7.65 -2.92
C GLU A 20 2.34 -6.45 -3.84
N PHE A 21 1.69 -5.39 -3.34
CA PHE A 21 1.50 -4.16 -4.12
C PHE A 21 2.82 -3.44 -4.42
N LYS A 22 3.73 -3.38 -3.44
CA LYS A 22 5.05 -2.76 -3.59
C LYS A 22 5.86 -3.51 -4.64
N ASP A 23 5.94 -4.83 -4.54
CA ASP A 23 6.72 -5.66 -5.46
C ASP A 23 6.19 -5.57 -6.91
N ARG A 24 4.87 -5.56 -7.10
CA ARG A 24 4.25 -5.57 -8.44
C ARG A 24 4.14 -4.18 -9.07
N ALA A 25 3.76 -3.16 -8.30
CA ALA A 25 3.41 -1.84 -8.84
C ALA A 25 4.44 -0.74 -8.55
N VAL A 26 5.23 -0.85 -7.47
CA VAL A 26 6.23 0.18 -7.11
C VAL A 26 7.62 -0.21 -7.62
N GLU A 27 8.03 -1.45 -7.38
CA GLU A 27 9.30 -2.01 -7.85
C GLU A 27 9.16 -2.67 -9.23
N GLY A 28 7.99 -3.24 -9.51
CA GLY A 28 7.62 -3.77 -10.82
C GLY A 28 7.08 -2.70 -11.79
N GLU A 29 6.72 -3.15 -12.99
CA GLU A 29 6.18 -2.30 -14.08
C GLU A 29 4.68 -2.51 -14.31
N GLU A 30 3.98 -3.23 -13.41
CA GLU A 30 2.53 -3.45 -13.54
C GLU A 30 1.75 -2.17 -13.22
N GLU A 31 0.62 -1.99 -13.92
CA GLU A 31 -0.25 -0.85 -13.63
C GLU A 31 -0.87 -0.99 -12.23
N ALA A 32 -0.62 0.00 -11.37
CA ALA A 32 -1.12 0.01 -9.99
C ALA A 32 -2.64 -0.23 -9.88
N GLY A 33 -3.42 0.22 -10.86
CA GLY A 33 -4.86 -0.05 -10.93
C GLY A 33 -5.16 -1.55 -11.03
N ALA A 34 -4.54 -2.23 -11.99
CA ALA A 34 -4.71 -3.66 -12.24
C ALA A 34 -4.26 -4.50 -11.03
N VAL A 35 -3.12 -4.16 -10.43
CA VAL A 35 -2.62 -4.85 -9.22
C VAL A 35 -3.62 -4.72 -8.06
N LEU A 36 -4.20 -3.53 -7.86
CA LEU A 36 -5.21 -3.32 -6.81
C LEU A 36 -6.52 -4.06 -7.09
N ASP A 37 -6.90 -4.22 -8.36
CA ASP A 37 -8.04 -5.01 -8.77
C ASP A 37 -7.81 -6.51 -8.50
N ASP A 38 -6.64 -7.03 -8.82
CA ASP A 38 -6.23 -8.41 -8.53
C ASP A 38 -6.17 -8.71 -7.02
N LEU A 39 -5.66 -7.76 -6.23
CA LEU A 39 -5.63 -7.85 -4.76
C LEU A 39 -7.02 -7.73 -4.10
N GLY A 40 -8.08 -7.50 -4.88
CA GLY A 40 -9.45 -7.37 -4.39
C GLY A 40 -9.76 -6.02 -3.72
N VAL A 41 -8.89 -5.02 -3.89
CA VAL A 41 -9.05 -3.68 -3.31
C VAL A 41 -9.88 -2.81 -4.25
N SER A 42 -11.21 -2.94 -4.20
CA SER A 42 -12.11 -2.22 -5.11
C SER A 42 -12.43 -0.78 -4.70
N ARG A 43 -12.46 -0.48 -3.40
CA ARG A 43 -12.90 0.84 -2.90
C ARG A 43 -11.80 1.89 -3.02
N HIS A 44 -12.13 3.04 -3.61
CA HIS A 44 -11.20 4.18 -3.74
C HIS A 44 -10.57 4.63 -2.41
N CYS A 45 -11.34 4.57 -1.30
CA CYS A 45 -10.85 4.94 0.02
C CYS A 45 -9.81 3.96 0.58
N CYS A 46 -9.82 2.69 0.15
CA CYS A 46 -8.77 1.71 0.45
C CYS A 46 -7.58 1.87 -0.50
N ARG A 47 -7.84 2.05 -1.81
CA ARG A 47 -6.79 2.21 -2.83
C ARG A 47 -5.83 3.35 -2.51
N ARG A 48 -6.37 4.51 -2.10
CA ARG A 48 -5.52 5.66 -1.74
C ARG A 48 -4.50 5.33 -0.65
N MET A 49 -4.83 4.41 0.26
CA MET A 49 -3.93 4.06 1.36
C MET A 49 -2.66 3.35 0.88
N LEU A 50 -2.71 2.69 -0.28
CA LEU A 50 -1.59 1.98 -0.89
C LEU A 50 -0.90 2.87 -1.94
N VAL A 51 -1.69 3.49 -2.85
CA VAL A 51 -1.16 4.30 -3.96
C VAL A 51 -0.37 5.52 -3.48
N SER A 52 -0.83 6.19 -2.42
CA SER A 52 -0.14 7.39 -1.90
C SER A 52 0.77 7.09 -0.71
N HIS A 53 1.05 5.82 -0.42
CA HIS A 53 1.93 5.47 0.68
C HIS A 53 3.39 5.66 0.29
N THR A 54 4.17 6.25 1.18
CA THR A 54 5.62 6.30 1.06
C THR A 54 6.21 5.71 2.33
N ASP A 55 6.89 4.58 2.17
CA ASP A 55 7.61 4.00 3.29
C ASP A 55 8.85 4.85 3.57
N LEU A 56 9.02 5.20 4.84
CA LEU A 56 10.15 6.00 5.33
C LEU A 56 10.89 5.28 6.45
N VAL A 57 10.49 4.05 6.79
CA VAL A 57 11.11 3.30 7.89
C VAL A 57 12.59 3.12 7.61
N ASP A 58 12.96 2.70 6.40
CA ASP A 58 14.37 2.49 6.03
C ASP A 58 15.20 3.78 6.07
N VAL A 59 14.56 4.92 5.80
CA VAL A 59 15.22 6.24 5.82
C VAL A 59 15.43 6.74 7.26
N VAL A 60 14.48 6.48 8.15
CA VAL A 60 14.50 7.00 9.52
C VAL A 60 15.22 6.06 10.48
N ALA A 61 15.17 4.74 10.26
CA ALA A 61 15.76 3.72 11.13
C ALA A 61 17.25 3.94 11.49
N PRO A 62 18.14 4.43 10.59
CA PRO A 62 19.55 4.67 10.92
C PRO A 62 19.79 5.78 11.96
N TYR A 63 18.80 6.64 12.18
CA TYR A 63 18.89 7.79 13.08
C TYR A 63 18.21 7.54 14.43
N GLN A 64 17.67 6.34 14.64
CA GLN A 64 17.03 5.92 15.90
C GLN A 64 17.96 5.09 16.77
#